data_AF-A0A2E4FCS2-F1
#
_entry.id   AF-A0A2E4FCS2-F1
#
_cell.length_a   1.000
_cell.length_b   1.000
_cell.length_c   1.000
_cell.angle_alpha   90.00
_cell.angle_beta   90.00
_cell.angle_gamma   90.00
#
_symmetry.space_group_name_H-M   'P 1'
#
loop_
_entity.id
_entity.type
_entity.pdbx_description
1 polymer ?
#
loop_
_entity_poly.entity_id
_entity_poly.type
_entity_poly.pdbx_seq_one_letter_code
_entity_poly.pdbx_strand_id
1 'polypeptide(L)'
;MSEHDVIVIGAGLAGLRAAMLLHERGRDVQVLEARPRVGGRTKSGSMGQATLDHGGQWIGPTQHRVLALADALGVERFPTYCEGKKVLEIDQKVSTYAGSIPSLSVTNLLELQLLIRRIDKLARTVPRGAPHLAPDARALDAMSVQDWEDKHIKRRGTRAMVDLLVQSILSAEPSEVSMLYLLHYIHCAGGVNPLATVKGGGQEQRFIPGAQALSDRMAELLGSRVTLSCPVESIEVHEPLVTVRSGDRRWTARCALVALPPLVAAQIQITPPLPEARARLMGQMSMGDTLKCIVLYETSFWRERGYSGESISHSGHITFGFDNTSHDGVQPSLVAFVTGARARALRERPVQELRSLIEEELSRYFGEAATRSVGFEVEDWSAEPWSMGGPTAAPPPGAITEARTVLAQPVGRIFWAGTETASEWCGFMEGAVCSGERAADQILNAL
;
A
#
# COMPACT_ATOMS: atom_id res chain seq x y z
N MET A 1 22.11 -25.99 17.76
CA MET A 1 21.07 -25.35 16.94
C MET A 1 19.86 -25.19 17.82
N SER A 2 19.39 -23.98 18.07
CA SER A 2 18.13 -23.77 18.78
C SER A 2 16.98 -24.06 17.82
N GLU A 3 16.08 -24.95 18.23
CA GLU A 3 14.80 -25.19 17.57
C GLU A 3 13.82 -24.11 18.07
N HIS A 4 13.28 -23.31 17.16
CA HIS A 4 12.29 -22.29 17.47
C HIS A 4 10.86 -22.85 17.34
N ASP A 5 9.86 -22.21 17.94
CA ASP A 5 8.47 -22.54 17.62
C ASP A 5 8.11 -21.99 16.23
N VAL A 6 8.52 -20.75 15.94
CA VAL A 6 8.13 -20.05 14.71
C VAL A 6 9.28 -19.25 14.11
N ILE A 7 9.53 -19.40 12.80
CA ILE A 7 10.31 -18.43 12.03
C ILE A 7 9.36 -17.50 11.28
N VAL A 8 9.48 -16.19 11.49
CA VAL A 8 8.77 -15.15 10.74
C VAL A 8 9.70 -14.57 9.68
N ILE A 9 9.24 -14.56 8.43
CA ILE A 9 10.01 -14.07 7.28
C ILE A 9 9.41 -12.74 6.84
N GLY A 10 10.17 -11.66 7.05
CA GLY A 10 9.78 -10.28 6.80
C GLY A 10 9.46 -9.51 8.09
N ALA A 11 10.20 -8.43 8.35
CA ALA A 11 9.99 -7.50 9.46
C ALA A 11 9.25 -6.22 9.03
N GLY A 12 8.25 -6.38 8.14
CA GLY A 12 7.21 -5.37 7.97
C GLY A 12 6.15 -5.46 9.09
N LEU A 13 5.18 -4.55 9.09
CA LEU A 13 4.12 -4.48 10.10
C LEU A 13 3.43 -5.83 10.37
N ALA A 14 3.11 -6.59 9.31
CA ALA A 14 2.43 -7.87 9.43
C ALA A 14 3.28 -8.92 10.19
N GLY A 15 4.55 -9.05 9.82
CA GLY A 15 5.46 -10.02 10.43
C GLY A 15 5.81 -9.64 11.87
N LEU A 16 6.11 -8.37 12.11
CA LEU A 16 6.42 -7.87 13.46
C LEU A 16 5.21 -7.99 14.40
N ARG A 17 4.01 -7.66 13.94
CA ARG A 17 2.80 -7.81 14.76
C ARG A 17 2.55 -9.27 15.12
N ALA A 18 2.68 -10.17 14.15
CA ALA A 18 2.52 -11.60 14.41
C ALA A 18 3.57 -12.12 15.41
N ALA A 19 4.84 -11.72 15.22
CA ALA A 19 5.94 -12.11 16.10
C ALA A 19 5.74 -11.63 17.54
N MET A 20 5.29 -10.39 17.74
CA MET A 20 4.96 -9.87 19.06
C MET A 20 3.86 -10.69 19.74
N LEU A 21 2.75 -10.93 19.05
CA LEU A 21 1.64 -11.71 19.62
C LEU A 21 2.04 -13.14 19.97
N LEU A 22 2.81 -13.80 19.10
CA LEU A 22 3.34 -15.13 19.37
C LEU A 22 4.26 -15.12 20.59
N HIS A 23 5.13 -14.13 20.69
CA HIS A 23 6.05 -13.96 21.82
C HIS A 23 5.31 -13.67 23.14
N GLU A 24 4.32 -12.78 23.13
CA GLU A 24 3.44 -12.48 24.28
C GLU A 24 2.70 -13.73 24.78
N ARG A 25 2.45 -14.69 23.89
CA ARG A 25 1.84 -16.00 24.20
C ARG A 25 2.86 -17.09 24.54
N GLY A 26 4.10 -16.69 24.82
CA GLY A 26 5.15 -17.58 25.32
C GLY A 26 5.79 -18.48 24.27
N ARG A 27 5.60 -18.20 22.97
CA ARG A 27 6.25 -18.95 21.89
C ARG A 27 7.66 -18.42 21.62
N ASP A 28 8.57 -19.31 21.25
CA ASP A 28 9.91 -18.94 20.79
C ASP A 28 9.89 -18.54 19.30
N VAL A 29 10.20 -17.28 19.02
CA VAL A 29 10.03 -16.67 17.71
C VAL A 29 11.33 -16.02 17.25
N GLN A 30 11.68 -16.26 15.98
CA GLN A 30 12.77 -15.58 15.30
C GLN A 30 12.23 -14.89 14.03
N VAL A 31 12.48 -13.59 13.91
CA VAL A 31 12.14 -12.78 12.72
C VAL A 31 13.40 -12.62 11.86
N LEU A 32 13.25 -12.88 10.56
CA LEU A 32 14.32 -12.74 9.55
C LEU A 32 13.91 -11.67 8.54
N GLU A 33 14.72 -10.63 8.39
CA GLU A 33 14.46 -9.50 7.50
C GLU A 33 15.59 -9.36 6.48
N ALA A 34 15.23 -9.24 5.21
CA ALA A 34 16.18 -9.14 4.11
C ALA A 34 16.97 -7.83 4.15
N ARG A 35 16.32 -6.73 4.54
CA ARG A 35 16.93 -5.40 4.59
C ARG A 35 17.77 -5.19 5.87
N PRO A 36 18.66 -4.18 5.87
CA PRO A 36 19.33 -3.71 7.08
C PRO A 36 18.41 -2.87 8.00
N ARG A 37 17.10 -2.87 7.77
CA ARG A 37 16.09 -2.12 8.53
C ARG A 37 14.78 -2.89 8.61
N VAL A 38 13.97 -2.60 9.61
CA VAL A 38 12.57 -3.03 9.67
C VAL A 38 11.65 -2.07 8.90
N GLY A 39 10.34 -2.36 8.90
CA GLY A 39 9.31 -1.49 8.33
C GLY A 39 8.84 -1.87 6.94
N GLY A 40 9.67 -2.53 6.14
CA GLY A 40 9.30 -2.92 4.77
C GLY A 40 8.84 -1.70 3.94
N ARG A 41 7.54 -1.67 3.58
CA ARG A 41 6.89 -0.60 2.81
C ARG A 41 6.56 0.68 3.62
N THR A 42 6.76 0.68 4.93
CA THR A 42 6.84 1.92 5.73
C THR A 42 8.31 2.27 5.89
N LYS A 43 8.76 3.33 5.21
CA LYS A 43 10.14 3.83 5.25
C LYS A 43 10.09 5.30 5.61
N SER A 44 10.74 5.68 6.70
CA SER A 44 10.85 7.07 7.15
C SER A 44 12.31 7.51 7.03
N GLY A 45 12.53 8.77 6.66
CA GLY A 45 13.86 9.35 6.46
C GLY A 45 13.92 10.79 6.96
N SER A 46 15.11 11.24 7.35
CA SER A 46 15.33 12.64 7.72
C SER A 46 15.52 13.48 6.45
N MET A 47 14.70 14.51 6.28
CA MET A 47 14.79 15.42 5.14
C MET A 47 14.55 16.85 5.62
N GLY A 48 15.54 17.73 5.40
CA GLY A 48 15.52 19.08 5.98
C GLY A 48 15.52 19.04 7.51
N GLN A 49 14.51 19.64 8.15
CA GLN A 49 14.38 19.72 9.61
C GLN A 49 13.41 18.69 10.21
N ALA A 50 12.84 17.78 9.40
CA ALA A 50 11.83 16.83 9.85
C ALA A 50 12.09 15.40 9.38
N THR A 51 11.41 14.46 10.02
CA THR A 51 11.27 13.09 9.51
C THR A 51 10.08 13.03 8.57
N LEU A 52 10.31 12.59 7.32
CA LEU A 52 9.28 12.41 6.32
C LEU A 52 9.21 10.95 5.87
N ASP A 53 8.02 10.49 5.54
CA ASP A 53 7.81 9.12 5.09
C ASP A 53 8.06 9.02 3.58
N HIS A 54 8.94 8.10 3.16
CA HIS A 54 9.15 7.68 1.77
C HIS A 54 8.22 6.52 1.37
N GLY A 55 7.65 5.83 2.36
CA GLY A 55 6.70 4.74 2.17
C GLY A 55 5.24 5.11 2.45
N GLY A 56 4.47 4.12 2.91
CA GLY A 56 3.12 4.36 3.43
C GLY A 56 3.17 5.26 4.66
N GLN A 57 2.29 6.28 4.70
CA GLN A 57 2.35 7.34 5.73
C GLN A 57 1.01 7.69 6.36
N TRP A 58 -0.10 7.22 5.77
CA TRP A 58 -1.43 7.61 6.18
C TRP A 58 -2.21 6.52 6.86
N ILE A 59 -3.00 6.95 7.83
CA ILE A 59 -4.02 6.18 8.53
C ILE A 59 -5.28 7.03 8.67
N GLY A 60 -6.42 6.38 8.92
CA GLY A 60 -7.69 7.09 9.02
C GLY A 60 -8.74 6.34 9.82
N PRO A 61 -9.98 6.88 9.89
CA PRO A 61 -11.08 6.23 10.58
C PRO A 61 -11.32 4.81 10.07
N THR A 62 -11.86 3.95 10.94
CA THR A 62 -12.11 2.51 10.71
C THR A 62 -10.87 1.61 10.59
N GLN A 63 -9.67 2.18 10.55
CA GLN A 63 -8.40 1.43 10.62
C GLN A 63 -8.05 1.10 12.08
N HIS A 64 -8.96 0.40 12.76
CA HIS A 64 -8.95 0.28 14.22
C HIS A 64 -7.69 -0.38 14.79
N ARG A 65 -7.11 -1.36 14.08
CA ARG A 65 -5.98 -2.15 14.61
C ARG A 65 -4.67 -1.37 14.57
N VAL A 66 -4.38 -0.68 13.47
CA VAL A 66 -3.16 0.15 13.38
C VAL A 66 -3.29 1.38 14.29
N LEU A 67 -4.48 1.95 14.45
CA LEU A 67 -4.73 3.04 15.40
C LEU A 67 -4.46 2.56 16.84
N ALA A 68 -5.02 1.41 17.25
CA ALA A 68 -4.77 0.84 18.58
C ALA A 68 -3.31 0.42 18.79
N LEU A 69 -2.64 -0.09 17.76
CA LEU A 69 -1.22 -0.42 17.80
C LEU A 69 -0.36 0.84 18.02
N ALA A 70 -0.67 1.93 17.32
CA ALA A 70 0.01 3.20 17.52
C ALA A 70 -0.13 3.70 18.96
N ASP A 71 -1.34 3.63 19.52
CA ASP A 71 -1.60 4.01 20.91
C ASP A 71 -0.83 3.13 21.90
N ALA A 72 -0.82 1.81 21.69
CA ALA A 72 -0.08 0.87 22.54
C ALA A 72 1.44 1.07 22.50
N LEU A 73 1.98 1.52 21.36
CA LEU A 73 3.41 1.78 21.18
C LEU A 73 3.81 3.24 21.49
N GLY A 74 2.86 4.09 21.88
CA GLY A 74 3.11 5.51 22.15
C GLY A 74 3.54 6.30 20.91
N VAL A 75 3.08 5.91 19.72
CA VAL A 75 3.38 6.59 18.46
C VAL A 75 2.31 7.65 18.19
N GLU A 76 2.68 8.91 18.44
CA GLU A 76 1.78 10.05 18.28
C GLU A 76 1.42 10.31 16.81
N ARG A 77 0.22 10.88 16.62
CA ARG A 77 -0.41 11.11 15.32
C ARG A 77 -0.84 12.56 15.18
N PHE A 78 -0.92 13.05 13.96
CA PHE A 78 -1.38 14.41 13.66
C PHE A 78 -2.20 14.43 12.36
N PRO A 79 -3.13 15.39 12.19
CA PRO A 79 -4.00 15.43 11.01
C PRO A 79 -3.24 15.83 9.74
N THR A 80 -3.65 15.29 8.61
CA THR A 80 -3.24 15.77 7.28
C THR A 80 -3.93 17.10 6.99
N TYR A 81 -3.15 18.13 6.63
CA TYR A 81 -3.71 19.42 6.24
C TYR A 81 -4.53 19.26 4.95
N CYS A 82 -5.80 19.68 4.98
CA CYS A 82 -6.71 19.56 3.84
C CYS A 82 -7.66 20.75 3.67
N GLU A 83 -7.32 21.89 4.28
CA GLU A 83 -8.14 23.10 4.20
C GLU A 83 -7.83 23.94 2.96
N GLY A 84 -8.85 24.59 2.38
CA GLY A 84 -8.70 25.44 1.20
C GLY A 84 -9.01 24.73 -0.12
N LYS A 85 -8.58 25.35 -1.22
CA LYS A 85 -8.81 24.87 -2.58
C LYS A 85 -7.98 23.62 -2.86
N LYS A 86 -8.57 22.70 -3.62
CA LYS A 86 -7.93 21.52 -4.19
C LYS A 86 -7.78 21.70 -5.69
N VAL A 87 -6.82 21.03 -6.30
CA VAL A 87 -6.55 21.10 -7.74
C VAL A 87 -7.04 19.83 -8.44
N LEU A 88 -7.71 20.01 -9.57
CA LEU A 88 -8.11 18.94 -10.49
C LEU A 88 -7.67 19.30 -11.90
N GLU A 89 -6.89 18.41 -12.53
CA GLU A 89 -6.54 18.50 -13.95
C GLU A 89 -7.12 17.31 -14.72
N ILE A 90 -7.93 17.61 -15.74
CA ILE A 90 -8.48 16.65 -16.70
C ILE A 90 -8.39 17.29 -18.08
N ASP A 91 -8.00 16.51 -19.09
CA ASP A 91 -7.82 16.97 -20.47
C ASP A 91 -6.90 18.22 -20.54
N GLN A 92 -5.81 18.21 -19.77
CA GLN A 92 -4.84 19.32 -19.62
C GLN A 92 -5.43 20.64 -19.08
N LYS A 93 -6.69 20.63 -18.64
CA LYS A 93 -7.35 21.80 -18.04
C LYS A 93 -7.27 21.73 -16.53
N VAL A 94 -6.53 22.65 -15.94
CA VAL A 94 -6.44 22.84 -14.50
C VAL A 94 -7.68 23.60 -13.99
N SER A 95 -8.29 23.06 -12.94
CA SER A 95 -9.44 23.64 -12.25
C SER A 95 -9.27 23.51 -10.73
N THR A 96 -10.06 24.26 -9.97
CA THR A 96 -10.00 24.22 -8.50
C THR A 96 -11.39 24.04 -7.90
N TYR A 97 -11.44 23.38 -6.75
CA TYR A 97 -12.69 23.16 -6.00
C TYR A 97 -12.44 23.19 -4.50
N ALA A 98 -13.50 23.37 -3.72
CA ALA A 98 -13.45 23.30 -2.27
C ALA A 98 -14.41 22.21 -1.77
N GLY A 99 -14.08 21.58 -0.64
CA GLY A 99 -14.87 20.47 -0.10
C GLY A 99 -14.67 19.16 -0.86
N SER A 100 -15.71 18.34 -0.93
CA SER A 100 -15.67 16.96 -1.47
C SER A 100 -16.15 16.84 -2.91
N ILE A 101 -16.74 17.89 -3.49
CA ILE A 101 -17.31 17.84 -4.84
C ILE A 101 -16.27 18.34 -5.84
N PRO A 102 -15.74 17.49 -6.73
CA PRO A 102 -14.72 17.89 -7.70
C PRO A 102 -15.28 18.88 -8.73
N SER A 103 -14.41 19.71 -9.30
CA SER A 103 -14.76 20.70 -10.35
C SER A 103 -15.03 20.01 -11.69
N LEU A 104 -16.18 19.34 -11.80
CA LEU A 104 -16.67 18.67 -13.01
C LEU A 104 -17.99 19.27 -13.47
N SER A 105 -18.35 19.05 -14.74
CA SER A 105 -19.70 19.40 -15.23
C SER A 105 -20.77 18.63 -14.46
N VAL A 106 -21.96 19.23 -14.29
CA VAL A 106 -23.08 18.60 -13.57
C VAL A 106 -23.41 17.20 -14.11
N THR A 107 -23.32 17.02 -15.42
CA THR A 107 -23.59 15.72 -16.04
C THR A 107 -22.53 14.66 -15.71
N ASN A 108 -21.26 15.04 -15.57
CA ASN A 108 -20.20 14.16 -15.08
C ASN A 108 -20.42 13.83 -13.60
N LEU A 109 -20.78 14.81 -12.78
CA LEU A 109 -21.04 14.62 -11.35
C LEU A 109 -22.20 13.65 -11.10
N LEU A 110 -23.30 13.80 -11.85
CA LEU A 110 -24.44 12.89 -11.75
C LEU A 110 -24.09 11.45 -12.16
N GLU A 111 -23.39 11.27 -13.29
CA GLU A 111 -22.95 9.92 -13.72
C GLU A 111 -21.99 9.31 -12.71
N LEU A 112 -21.00 10.09 -12.24
CA LEU A 112 -20.03 9.65 -11.22
C LEU A 112 -20.71 9.22 -9.92
N GLN A 113 -21.66 10.00 -9.41
CA GLN A 113 -22.36 9.67 -8.18
C GLN A 113 -23.22 8.40 -8.31
N LEU A 114 -23.87 8.20 -9.46
CA LEU A 114 -24.61 6.97 -9.75
C LEU A 114 -23.66 5.77 -9.89
N LEU A 115 -22.50 5.99 -10.51
CA LEU A 115 -21.48 4.98 -10.69
C LEU A 115 -20.89 4.52 -9.36
N ILE A 116 -20.50 5.45 -8.48
CA ILE A 116 -20.00 5.14 -7.13
C ILE A 116 -21.00 4.27 -6.37
N ARG A 117 -22.29 4.65 -6.36
CA ARG A 117 -23.36 3.85 -5.72
C ARG A 117 -23.47 2.45 -6.31
N ARG A 118 -23.29 2.32 -7.62
CA ARG A 118 -23.32 1.03 -8.31
C ARG A 118 -22.11 0.17 -7.96
N ILE A 119 -20.91 0.75 -7.97
CA ILE A 119 -19.67 0.09 -7.58
C ILE A 119 -19.75 -0.37 -6.13
N ASP A 120 -20.14 0.48 -5.18
CA ASP A 120 -20.29 0.11 -3.76
C ASP A 120 -21.34 -0.98 -3.54
N LYS A 121 -22.44 -0.96 -4.31
CA LYS A 121 -23.44 -2.03 -4.25
C LYS A 121 -22.87 -3.36 -4.75
N LEU A 122 -22.11 -3.34 -5.83
CA LEU A 122 -21.49 -4.53 -6.40
C LEU A 122 -20.35 -5.05 -5.51
N ALA A 123 -19.53 -4.16 -4.96
CA ALA A 123 -18.44 -4.47 -4.04
C ALA A 123 -18.93 -5.27 -2.82
N ARG A 124 -20.08 -4.87 -2.26
CA ARG A 124 -20.72 -5.60 -1.14
C ARG A 124 -21.12 -7.05 -1.45
N THR A 125 -21.25 -7.43 -2.72
CA THR A 125 -21.53 -8.82 -3.13
C THR A 125 -20.26 -9.68 -3.19
N VAL A 126 -19.08 -9.08 -3.13
CA VAL A 126 -17.79 -9.77 -3.18
C VAL A 126 -17.31 -10.06 -1.75
N PRO A 127 -17.17 -11.31 -1.32
CA PRO A 127 -16.75 -11.63 0.04
C PRO A 127 -15.33 -11.11 0.35
N ARG A 128 -15.19 -10.43 1.49
CA ARG A 128 -13.88 -10.02 2.03
C ARG A 128 -13.00 -11.25 2.28
N GLY A 129 -11.74 -11.19 1.87
CA GLY A 129 -10.77 -12.29 1.97
C GLY A 129 -10.99 -13.49 1.04
N ALA A 130 -12.15 -13.65 0.39
CA ALA A 130 -12.45 -14.77 -0.51
C ALA A 130 -13.22 -14.33 -1.78
N PRO A 131 -12.64 -13.46 -2.62
CA PRO A 131 -13.35 -12.85 -3.76
C PRO A 131 -13.82 -13.88 -4.80
N HIS A 132 -13.11 -15.00 -4.95
CA HIS A 132 -13.47 -16.08 -5.87
C HIS A 132 -14.82 -16.75 -5.56
N LEU A 133 -15.40 -16.52 -4.37
CA LEU A 133 -16.71 -17.03 -3.96
C LEU A 133 -17.87 -16.07 -4.27
N ALA A 134 -17.60 -14.90 -4.87
CA ALA A 134 -18.66 -13.98 -5.25
C ALA A 134 -19.63 -14.62 -6.28
N PRO A 135 -20.93 -14.27 -6.28
CA PRO A 135 -21.91 -14.86 -7.20
C PRO A 135 -21.50 -14.78 -8.68
N ASP A 136 -20.97 -13.63 -9.11
CA ASP A 136 -20.53 -13.37 -10.48
C ASP A 136 -18.99 -13.39 -10.64
N ALA A 137 -18.27 -14.08 -9.73
CA ALA A 137 -16.82 -13.99 -9.63
C ALA A 137 -16.13 -14.23 -10.99
N ARG A 138 -16.48 -15.30 -11.72
CA ARG A 138 -15.83 -15.61 -13.01
C ARG A 138 -16.05 -14.52 -14.06
N ALA A 139 -17.25 -13.96 -14.14
CA ALA A 139 -17.55 -12.93 -15.13
C ALA A 139 -16.83 -11.63 -14.80
N LEU A 140 -16.81 -11.23 -13.52
CA LEU A 140 -16.12 -10.03 -13.06
C LEU A 140 -14.60 -10.17 -13.14
N ASP A 141 -14.07 -11.36 -12.86
CA ASP A 141 -12.62 -11.60 -12.89
C ASP A 141 -12.10 -11.70 -14.31
N ALA A 142 -12.89 -12.20 -15.26
CA ALA A 142 -12.51 -12.26 -16.68
C ALA A 142 -12.44 -10.88 -17.37
N MET A 143 -12.79 -9.79 -16.67
CA MET A 143 -12.73 -8.42 -17.18
C MET A 143 -11.69 -7.62 -16.43
N SER A 144 -10.96 -6.78 -17.16
CA SER A 144 -10.23 -5.67 -16.55
C SER A 144 -11.19 -4.61 -16.02
N VAL A 145 -10.69 -3.70 -15.18
CA VAL A 145 -11.44 -2.50 -14.80
C VAL A 145 -11.78 -1.69 -16.05
N GLN A 146 -10.84 -1.54 -17.00
CA GLN A 146 -11.06 -0.85 -18.27
C GLN A 146 -12.20 -1.48 -19.10
N ASP A 147 -12.24 -2.81 -19.22
CA ASP A 147 -13.33 -3.51 -19.93
C ASP A 147 -14.69 -3.24 -19.29
N TRP A 148 -14.72 -3.10 -17.96
CA TRP A 148 -15.92 -2.75 -17.24
C TRP A 148 -16.31 -1.29 -17.46
N GLU A 149 -15.36 -0.36 -17.45
CA GLU A 149 -15.59 1.05 -17.74
C GLU A 149 -16.15 1.26 -19.15
N ASP A 150 -15.59 0.60 -20.16
CA ASP A 150 -16.01 0.67 -21.57
C ASP A 150 -17.49 0.30 -21.76
N LYS A 151 -18.01 -0.56 -20.89
CA LYS A 151 -19.42 -0.98 -20.90
C LYS A 151 -20.33 -0.05 -20.11
N HIS A 152 -19.81 0.69 -19.14
CA HIS A 152 -20.62 1.34 -18.10
C HIS A 152 -20.48 2.87 -18.01
N ILE A 153 -19.41 3.44 -18.56
CA ILE A 153 -19.10 4.86 -18.44
C ILE A 153 -19.17 5.51 -19.81
N LYS A 154 -20.01 6.54 -19.93
CA LYS A 154 -20.19 7.27 -21.19
C LYS A 154 -19.37 8.55 -21.23
N ARG A 155 -19.16 9.20 -20.09
CA ARG A 155 -18.52 10.52 -20.05
C ARG A 155 -17.05 10.42 -19.72
N ARG A 156 -16.24 11.14 -20.49
CA ARG A 156 -14.78 11.19 -20.33
C ARG A 156 -14.36 11.65 -18.94
N GLY A 157 -15.01 12.68 -18.39
CA GLY A 157 -14.71 13.18 -17.06
C GLY A 157 -15.00 12.14 -15.96
N THR A 158 -16.07 11.35 -16.09
CA THR A 158 -16.35 10.26 -15.16
C THR A 158 -15.32 9.13 -15.29
N ARG A 159 -14.92 8.77 -16.51
CA ARG A 159 -13.86 7.79 -16.74
C ARG A 159 -12.55 8.22 -16.10
N ALA A 160 -12.13 9.46 -16.35
CA ALA A 160 -10.91 10.02 -15.77
C ALA A 160 -10.87 9.91 -14.23
N MET A 161 -12.02 10.06 -13.56
CA MET A 161 -12.09 9.89 -12.11
C MET A 161 -11.96 8.42 -11.66
N VAL A 162 -12.42 7.45 -12.46
CA VAL A 162 -12.23 6.02 -12.17
C VAL A 162 -10.79 5.61 -12.44
N ASP A 163 -10.20 6.05 -13.56
CA ASP A 163 -8.78 5.87 -13.85
C ASP A 163 -7.92 6.36 -12.67
N LEU A 164 -8.18 7.58 -12.21
CA LEU A 164 -7.50 8.18 -11.06
C LEU A 164 -7.70 7.40 -9.76
N LEU A 165 -8.88 6.82 -9.53
CA LEU A 165 -9.12 5.97 -8.35
C LEU A 165 -8.22 4.73 -8.40
N VAL A 166 -8.17 4.02 -9.54
CA VAL A 166 -7.34 2.81 -9.70
C VAL A 166 -5.85 3.16 -9.58
N GLN A 167 -5.42 4.18 -10.33
CA GLN A 167 -4.03 4.63 -10.38
C GLN A 167 -3.54 5.19 -9.04
N SER A 168 -4.42 5.74 -8.19
CA SER A 168 -4.01 6.26 -6.87
C SER A 168 -3.93 5.19 -5.79
N ILE A 169 -4.81 4.19 -5.82
CA ILE A 169 -4.87 3.17 -4.75
C ILE A 169 -4.05 1.91 -5.06
N LEU A 170 -3.82 1.59 -6.34
CA LEU A 170 -3.07 0.40 -6.78
C LEU A 170 -1.81 0.74 -7.57
N SER A 171 -1.66 1.98 -8.04
CA SER A 171 -0.55 2.38 -8.92
C SER A 171 -0.36 1.50 -10.15
N ALA A 172 -1.48 1.06 -10.71
CA ALA A 172 -1.57 0.24 -11.92
C ALA A 172 -2.60 0.87 -12.88
N GLU A 173 -2.58 0.44 -14.13
CA GLU A 173 -3.58 0.87 -15.11
C GLU A 173 -4.89 0.08 -14.98
N PRO A 174 -6.06 0.68 -15.28
CA PRO A 174 -7.35 -0.03 -15.27
C PRO A 174 -7.37 -1.29 -16.15
N SER A 175 -6.56 -1.37 -17.21
CA SER A 175 -6.41 -2.57 -18.05
C SER A 175 -5.65 -3.72 -17.39
N GLU A 176 -4.82 -3.42 -16.39
CA GLU A 176 -3.92 -4.37 -15.75
C GLU A 176 -4.59 -5.08 -14.55
N VAL A 177 -5.73 -4.57 -14.08
CA VAL A 177 -6.36 -4.99 -12.82
C VAL A 177 -7.69 -5.71 -13.08
N SER A 178 -7.89 -6.85 -12.44
CA SER A 178 -9.18 -7.55 -12.41
C SER A 178 -10.30 -6.69 -11.80
N MET A 179 -11.45 -6.59 -12.46
CA MET A 179 -12.60 -5.88 -11.91
C MET A 179 -13.13 -6.55 -10.63
N LEU A 180 -13.06 -7.88 -10.53
CA LEU A 180 -13.38 -8.59 -9.29
C LEU A 180 -12.47 -8.14 -8.14
N TYR A 181 -11.18 -7.96 -8.42
CA TYR A 181 -10.23 -7.51 -7.40
C TYR A 181 -10.52 -6.08 -6.93
N LEU A 182 -10.78 -5.15 -7.86
CA LEU A 182 -11.10 -3.77 -7.48
C LEU A 182 -12.33 -3.72 -6.55
N LEU A 183 -13.36 -4.51 -6.84
CA LEU A 183 -14.56 -4.62 -6.01
C LEU A 183 -14.27 -5.19 -4.62
N HIS A 184 -13.41 -6.21 -4.54
CA HIS A 184 -12.94 -6.75 -3.26
C HIS A 184 -12.17 -5.68 -2.47
N TYR A 185 -11.24 -4.97 -3.12
CA TYR A 185 -10.43 -3.93 -2.50
C TYR A 185 -11.30 -2.80 -1.91
N ILE A 186 -12.27 -2.32 -2.69
CA ILE A 186 -13.28 -1.35 -2.26
C ILE A 186 -14.08 -1.86 -1.07
N HIS A 187 -14.55 -3.11 -1.12
CA HIS A 187 -15.32 -3.68 -0.01
C HIS A 187 -14.47 -3.82 1.27
N CYS A 188 -13.20 -4.20 1.16
CA CYS A 188 -12.26 -4.29 2.28
C CYS A 188 -12.06 -2.94 2.99
N ALA A 189 -12.08 -1.83 2.26
CA ALA A 189 -11.97 -0.47 2.82
C ALA A 189 -13.30 0.14 3.27
N GLY A 190 -14.43 -0.54 3.02
CA GLY A 190 -15.77 -0.06 3.40
C GLY A 190 -16.46 0.82 2.36
N GLY A 191 -15.92 0.91 1.13
CA GLY A 191 -16.49 1.64 0.00
C GLY A 191 -15.47 2.53 -0.71
N VAL A 192 -15.91 3.23 -1.76
CA VAL A 192 -15.05 4.14 -2.52
C VAL A 192 -14.63 5.36 -1.70
N ASN A 193 -15.54 5.94 -0.91
CA ASN A 193 -15.27 7.19 -0.19
C ASN A 193 -14.10 7.08 0.80
N PRO A 194 -14.01 6.06 1.68
CA PRO A 194 -12.86 5.91 2.57
C PRO A 194 -11.51 5.82 1.85
N LEU A 195 -11.48 5.36 0.60
CA LEU A 195 -10.25 5.28 -0.19
C LEU A 195 -9.84 6.62 -0.83
N ALA A 196 -10.81 7.50 -1.07
CA ALA A 196 -10.64 8.68 -1.92
C ALA A 196 -10.58 10.02 -1.17
N THR A 197 -10.74 10.04 0.16
CA THR A 197 -10.89 11.29 0.92
C THR A 197 -9.96 11.41 2.11
N VAL A 198 -9.36 12.59 2.31
CA VAL A 198 -8.61 12.93 3.53
C VAL A 198 -9.54 12.95 4.74
N LYS A 199 -10.50 13.87 4.79
CA LYS A 199 -11.41 14.00 5.93
C LYS A 199 -12.42 12.87 5.95
N GLY A 200 -12.41 12.04 7.00
CA GLY A 200 -13.29 10.89 7.15
C GLY A 200 -12.84 9.65 6.37
N GLY A 201 -11.64 9.65 5.78
CA GLY A 201 -11.12 8.53 5.00
C GLY A 201 -9.67 8.18 5.33
N GLY A 202 -9.05 7.35 4.50
CA GLY A 202 -7.78 6.69 4.78
C GLY A 202 -6.56 7.61 4.86
N GLN A 203 -6.69 8.87 4.41
CA GLN A 203 -5.60 9.85 4.39
C GLN A 203 -5.66 10.86 5.57
N GLU A 204 -6.54 10.65 6.55
CA GLU A 204 -6.86 11.66 7.58
C GLU A 204 -5.70 12.03 8.50
N GLN A 205 -4.89 11.06 8.90
CA GLN A 205 -3.82 11.24 9.88
C GLN A 205 -2.49 10.68 9.38
N ARG A 206 -1.40 11.23 9.92
CA ARG A 206 -0.02 10.78 9.76
C ARG A 206 0.62 10.58 11.14
N PHE A 207 1.77 9.93 11.18
CA PHE A 207 2.54 9.72 12.40
C PHE A 207 3.59 10.81 12.58
N ILE A 208 3.72 11.38 13.79
CA ILE A 208 4.72 12.41 14.08
C ILE A 208 6.15 11.91 13.85
N PRO A 209 6.57 10.75 14.39
CA PRO A 209 7.91 10.21 14.13
C PRO A 209 8.05 9.49 12.77
N GLY A 210 7.03 9.54 11.91
CA GLY A 210 6.93 8.74 10.69
C GLY A 210 6.35 7.34 10.92
N ALA A 211 5.79 6.75 9.86
CA ALA A 211 5.09 5.46 9.93
C ALA A 211 6.01 4.27 10.26
N GLN A 212 7.31 4.37 9.94
CA GLN A 212 8.27 3.31 10.25
C GLN A 212 8.43 3.11 11.76
N ALA A 213 8.17 4.14 12.57
CA ALA A 213 8.26 4.08 14.03
C ALA A 213 7.44 2.94 14.64
N LEU A 214 6.28 2.59 14.06
CA LEU A 214 5.51 1.41 14.50
C LEU A 214 6.36 0.14 14.44
N SER A 215 7.07 -0.07 13.33
CA SER A 215 7.93 -1.24 13.17
C SER A 215 9.17 -1.18 14.04
N ASP A 216 9.77 0.00 14.18
CA ASP A 216 10.94 0.20 15.05
C ASP A 216 10.60 -0.13 16.51
N ARG A 217 9.48 0.37 17.05
CA ARG A 217 9.02 0.06 18.42
C ARG A 217 8.70 -1.41 18.63
N MET A 218 8.06 -2.07 17.66
CA MET A 218 7.81 -3.51 17.76
C MET A 218 9.12 -4.32 17.74
N ALA A 219 10.09 -3.92 16.92
CA ALA A 219 11.40 -4.56 16.85
C ALA A 219 12.21 -4.35 18.14
N GLU A 220 12.15 -3.17 18.75
CA GLU A 220 12.76 -2.87 20.06
C GLU A 220 12.23 -3.84 21.14
N LEU A 221 10.92 -4.07 21.18
CA LEU A 221 10.29 -4.99 22.14
C LEU A 221 10.68 -6.47 21.90
N LEU A 222 10.88 -6.87 20.64
CA LEU A 222 11.31 -8.23 20.29
C LEU A 222 12.81 -8.45 20.55
N GLY A 223 13.61 -7.39 20.51
CA GLY A 223 15.04 -7.39 20.82
C GLY A 223 15.84 -8.27 19.85
N SER A 224 16.69 -9.15 20.40
CA SER A 224 17.58 -10.03 19.62
C SER A 224 16.85 -11.06 18.73
N ARG A 225 15.52 -11.16 18.83
CA ARG A 225 14.68 -12.00 17.98
C ARG A 225 14.51 -11.46 16.57
N VAL A 226 14.95 -10.23 16.28
CA VAL A 226 14.95 -9.69 14.92
C VAL A 226 16.35 -9.75 14.33
N THR A 227 16.52 -10.51 13.25
CA THR A 227 17.78 -10.59 12.49
C THR A 227 17.62 -9.87 11.16
N LEU A 228 18.34 -8.77 11.01
CA LEU A 228 18.40 -7.96 9.78
C LEU A 228 19.44 -8.52 8.80
N SER A 229 19.43 -8.01 7.57
CA SER A 229 20.36 -8.42 6.49
C SER A 229 20.37 -9.94 6.31
N CYS A 230 19.18 -10.53 6.32
CA CYS A 230 18.93 -11.95 6.31
C CYS A 230 17.89 -12.32 5.25
N PRO A 231 18.23 -12.18 3.96
CA PRO A 231 17.33 -12.56 2.87
C PRO A 231 17.12 -14.07 2.90
N VAL A 232 15.88 -14.51 3.09
CA VAL A 232 15.53 -15.92 3.06
C VAL A 232 15.45 -16.39 1.62
N GLU A 233 16.19 -17.45 1.30
CA GLU A 233 16.32 -18.00 -0.04
C GLU A 233 15.51 -19.28 -0.20
N SER A 234 15.40 -20.10 0.86
CA SER A 234 14.63 -21.33 0.82
C SER A 234 13.93 -21.68 2.14
N ILE A 235 12.83 -22.42 2.00
CA ILE A 235 12.08 -23.07 3.07
C ILE A 235 11.90 -24.54 2.69
N GLU A 236 12.41 -25.44 3.52
CA GLU A 236 12.25 -26.88 3.34
C GLU A 236 11.40 -27.44 4.47
N VAL A 237 10.32 -28.14 4.14
CA VAL A 237 9.41 -28.75 5.10
C VAL A 237 9.80 -30.21 5.27
N HIS A 238 10.23 -30.57 6.47
CA HIS A 238 10.63 -31.92 6.86
C HIS A 238 9.92 -32.26 8.16
N GLU A 239 8.81 -33.00 8.11
CA GLU A 239 8.01 -33.22 9.32
C GLU A 239 8.84 -33.85 10.45
N PRO A 240 8.75 -33.30 11.69
CA PRO A 240 7.77 -32.33 12.18
C PRO A 240 8.18 -30.84 12.08
N LEU A 241 9.25 -30.51 11.35
CA LEU A 241 9.88 -29.19 11.33
C LEU A 241 9.87 -28.54 9.93
N VAL A 242 10.30 -27.28 9.92
CA VAL A 242 10.70 -26.53 8.73
C VAL A 242 12.13 -26.04 8.92
N THR A 243 12.90 -26.04 7.85
CA THR A 243 14.25 -25.45 7.79
C THR A 243 14.19 -24.23 6.89
N VAL A 244 14.64 -23.08 7.41
CA VAL A 244 14.73 -21.81 6.67
C VAL A 244 16.20 -21.47 6.45
N ARG A 245 16.59 -21.08 5.23
CA ARG A 245 17.98 -20.73 4.88
C ARG A 245 18.13 -19.30 4.38
N SER A 246 19.28 -18.72 4.71
CA SER A 246 19.81 -17.46 4.18
C SER A 246 21.33 -17.61 4.02
N GLY A 247 21.80 -17.87 2.80
CA GLY A 247 23.19 -18.23 2.53
C GLY A 247 23.63 -19.48 3.33
N ASP A 248 24.67 -19.32 4.15
CA ASP A 248 25.21 -20.37 5.03
C ASP A 248 24.47 -20.49 6.38
N ARG A 249 23.58 -19.54 6.69
CA ARG A 249 22.80 -19.56 7.93
C ARG A 249 21.55 -20.41 7.76
N ARG A 250 21.20 -21.15 8.82
CA ARG A 250 20.03 -22.03 8.88
C ARG A 250 19.29 -21.87 10.20
N TRP A 251 17.96 -21.91 10.13
CA TRP A 251 17.06 -21.95 11.28
C TRP A 251 16.11 -23.13 11.14
N THR A 252 15.72 -23.73 12.25
CA THR A 252 14.75 -24.82 12.31
C THR A 252 13.61 -24.45 13.24
N ALA A 253 12.37 -24.69 12.82
CA ALA A 253 11.20 -24.42 13.65
C ALA A 253 10.04 -25.39 13.39
N ARG A 254 8.99 -25.34 14.23
CA ARG A 254 7.76 -26.13 14.01
C ARG A 254 6.92 -25.62 12.85
N CYS A 255 6.96 -24.32 12.58
CA CYS A 255 6.30 -23.68 11.43
C CYS A 255 7.03 -22.41 10.98
N ALA A 256 6.74 -21.97 9.75
CA ALA A 256 7.19 -20.70 9.21
C ALA A 256 6.00 -19.79 8.89
N LEU A 257 6.15 -18.49 9.13
CA LEU A 257 5.24 -17.44 8.70
C LEU A 257 5.91 -16.61 7.61
N VAL A 258 5.36 -16.63 6.39
CA VAL A 258 5.79 -15.76 5.30
C VAL A 258 4.94 -14.48 5.31
N ALA A 259 5.54 -13.34 5.66
CA ALA A 259 4.89 -12.04 5.77
C ALA A 259 5.42 -11.04 4.72
N LEU A 260 5.43 -11.47 3.45
CA LEU A 260 6.01 -10.74 2.31
C LEU A 260 4.95 -10.47 1.22
N PRO A 261 5.16 -9.49 0.32
CA PRO A 261 4.34 -9.36 -0.88
C PRO A 261 4.33 -10.67 -1.70
N PRO A 262 3.21 -11.03 -2.38
CA PRO A 262 3.10 -12.32 -3.09
C PRO A 262 4.22 -12.60 -4.08
N LEU A 263 4.60 -11.60 -4.88
CA LEU A 263 5.66 -11.75 -5.89
C LEU A 263 7.06 -11.93 -5.25
N VAL A 264 7.32 -11.26 -4.12
CA VAL A 264 8.58 -11.43 -3.37
C VAL A 264 8.62 -12.82 -2.73
N ALA A 265 7.51 -13.26 -2.13
CA ALA A 265 7.40 -14.60 -1.57
C ALA A 265 7.55 -15.70 -2.63
N ALA A 266 7.14 -15.45 -3.87
CA ALA A 266 7.31 -16.39 -4.99
C ALA A 266 8.78 -16.63 -5.38
N GLN A 267 9.71 -15.76 -4.94
CA GLN A 267 11.15 -15.96 -5.17
C GLN A 267 11.80 -16.94 -4.18
N ILE A 268 11.13 -17.26 -3.07
CA ILE A 268 11.65 -18.22 -2.09
C ILE A 268 11.46 -19.63 -2.64
N GLN A 269 12.54 -20.41 -2.67
CA GLN A 269 12.46 -21.81 -3.04
C GLN A 269 11.80 -22.61 -1.91
N ILE A 270 10.62 -23.19 -2.18
CA ILE A 270 9.87 -23.98 -1.19
C ILE A 270 9.87 -25.45 -1.60
N THR A 271 10.28 -26.33 -0.68
CA THR A 271 10.31 -27.79 -0.87
C THR A 271 9.49 -28.49 0.23
N PRO A 272 8.50 -29.34 -0.10
CA PRO A 272 7.98 -29.62 -1.44
C PRO A 272 7.31 -28.39 -2.07
N PRO A 273 7.19 -28.34 -3.41
CA PRO A 273 6.62 -27.18 -4.10
C PRO A 273 5.18 -26.89 -3.63
N LEU A 274 4.83 -25.60 -3.60
CA LEU A 274 3.49 -25.14 -3.26
C LEU A 274 2.44 -25.71 -4.23
N PRO A 275 1.17 -25.84 -3.80
CA PRO A 275 0.06 -26.14 -4.72
C PRO A 275 0.08 -25.19 -5.92
N GLU A 276 -0.03 -25.76 -7.13
CA GLU A 276 0.13 -25.03 -8.40
C GLU A 276 -0.71 -23.77 -8.45
N ALA A 277 -1.97 -23.87 -8.03
CA ALA A 277 -2.92 -22.77 -8.08
C ALA A 277 -2.48 -21.58 -7.21
N ARG A 278 -1.86 -21.85 -6.06
CA ARG A 278 -1.28 -20.81 -5.19
C ARG A 278 -0.03 -20.20 -5.83
N ALA A 279 0.89 -21.05 -6.31
CA ALA A 279 2.14 -20.59 -6.91
C ALA A 279 1.87 -19.67 -8.12
N ARG A 280 0.90 -20.05 -8.96
CA ARG A 280 0.45 -19.26 -10.11
C ARG A 280 -0.11 -17.90 -9.68
N LEU A 281 -1.05 -17.88 -8.73
CA LEU A 281 -1.63 -16.62 -8.24
C LEU A 281 -0.55 -15.68 -7.68
N MET A 282 0.35 -16.21 -6.85
CA MET A 282 1.45 -15.41 -6.28
C MET A 282 2.36 -14.82 -7.36
N GLY A 283 2.69 -15.58 -8.41
CA GLY A 283 3.52 -15.11 -9.51
C GLY A 283 2.83 -14.13 -10.47
N GLN A 284 1.49 -14.07 -10.47
CA GLN A 284 0.72 -13.15 -11.31
C GLN A 284 0.35 -11.85 -10.58
N MET A 285 0.47 -11.78 -9.26
CA MET A 285 0.15 -10.58 -8.49
C MET A 285 1.32 -9.59 -8.50
N SER A 286 1.36 -8.78 -9.55
CA SER A 286 2.32 -7.69 -9.70
C SER A 286 2.04 -6.56 -8.71
N MET A 287 3.11 -5.98 -8.19
CA MET A 287 3.03 -4.72 -7.44
C MET A 287 2.82 -3.56 -8.39
N GLY A 288 2.15 -2.50 -7.92
CA GLY A 288 2.04 -1.25 -8.67
C GLY A 288 3.39 -0.55 -8.89
N ASP A 289 3.45 0.33 -9.89
CA ASP A 289 4.62 1.16 -10.18
C ASP A 289 4.42 2.55 -9.58
N THR A 290 5.28 2.97 -8.65
CA THR A 290 5.15 4.26 -7.95
C THR A 290 6.47 4.96 -7.74
N LEU A 291 6.53 6.22 -8.16
CA LEU A 291 7.50 7.20 -7.69
C LEU A 291 6.83 8.10 -6.66
N LYS A 292 7.40 8.20 -5.47
CA LYS A 292 6.96 9.16 -4.44
C LYS A 292 7.98 10.30 -4.37
N CYS A 293 7.59 11.46 -4.85
CA CYS A 293 8.42 12.67 -4.85
C CYS A 293 8.06 13.55 -3.66
N ILE A 294 9.06 13.94 -2.86
CA ILE A 294 8.91 14.87 -1.75
C ILE A 294 9.66 16.15 -2.11
N VAL A 295 8.95 17.29 -2.07
CA VAL A 295 9.48 18.59 -2.48
C VAL A 295 9.42 19.55 -1.28
N LEU A 296 10.58 20.02 -0.82
CA LEU A 296 10.71 20.91 0.33
C LEU A 296 10.69 22.37 -0.09
N TYR A 297 10.12 23.21 0.76
CA TYR A 297 10.04 24.66 0.56
C TYR A 297 10.41 25.42 1.83
N GLU A 298 10.77 26.69 1.69
CA GLU A 298 11.00 27.58 2.85
C GLU A 298 9.70 27.96 3.55
N THR A 299 8.60 28.10 2.79
CA THR A 299 7.27 28.43 3.32
C THR A 299 6.22 27.51 2.73
N SER A 300 5.08 27.38 3.43
CA SER A 300 3.90 26.71 2.90
C SER A 300 3.10 27.65 1.99
N PHE A 301 3.73 28.15 0.92
CA PHE A 301 3.18 29.19 0.03
C PHE A 301 1.81 28.82 -0.58
N TRP A 302 1.52 27.53 -0.75
CA TRP A 302 0.21 27.07 -1.22
C TRP A 302 -0.89 27.37 -0.19
N ARG A 303 -0.62 27.19 1.10
CA ARG A 303 -1.55 27.52 2.19
C ARG A 303 -1.83 29.02 2.25
N GLU A 304 -0.79 29.85 2.12
CA GLU A 304 -0.92 31.32 2.07
C GLU A 304 -1.82 31.79 0.89
N ARG A 305 -1.84 31.01 -0.20
CA ARG A 305 -2.69 31.24 -1.38
C ARG A 305 -4.06 30.56 -1.30
N GLY A 306 -4.40 30.00 -0.14
CA GLY A 306 -5.67 29.34 0.14
C GLY A 306 -5.83 27.99 -0.54
N TYR A 307 -4.73 27.25 -0.77
CA TYR A 307 -4.74 25.86 -1.25
C TYR A 307 -4.44 24.87 -0.14
N SER A 308 -5.06 23.70 -0.24
CA SER A 308 -4.87 22.54 0.63
C SER A 308 -3.59 21.77 0.38
N GLY A 309 -2.92 22.01 -0.76
CA GLY A 309 -1.84 21.16 -1.26
C GLY A 309 -2.33 19.89 -1.96
N GLU A 310 -3.63 19.58 -1.91
CA GLU A 310 -4.22 18.43 -2.63
C GLU A 310 -4.33 18.72 -4.13
N SER A 311 -3.83 17.79 -4.93
CA SER A 311 -3.93 17.81 -6.39
C SER A 311 -4.19 16.41 -6.94
N ILE A 312 -4.99 16.31 -8.00
CA ILE A 312 -5.17 15.08 -8.78
C ILE A 312 -5.14 15.43 -10.27
N SER A 313 -4.43 14.65 -11.08
CA SER A 313 -4.32 14.90 -12.52
C SER A 313 -4.41 13.64 -13.37
N HIS A 314 -5.37 13.64 -14.29
CA HIS A 314 -5.55 12.60 -15.30
C HIS A 314 -4.64 12.81 -16.53
N SER A 315 -4.08 14.01 -16.71
CA SER A 315 -3.30 14.35 -17.91
C SER A 315 -1.85 14.74 -17.65
N GLY A 316 -1.51 15.14 -16.43
CA GLY A 316 -0.16 15.53 -16.01
C GLY A 316 0.71 14.34 -15.63
N HIS A 317 1.95 14.62 -15.24
CA HIS A 317 2.88 13.61 -14.74
C HIS A 317 2.52 13.16 -13.32
N ILE A 318 2.13 14.11 -12.47
CA ILE A 318 1.71 13.86 -11.08
C ILE A 318 0.29 13.26 -11.12
N THR A 319 0.14 12.00 -10.71
CA THR A 319 -1.20 11.39 -10.59
C THR A 319 -1.99 12.06 -9.47
N PHE A 320 -1.37 12.22 -8.31
CA PHE A 320 -1.96 12.91 -7.17
C PHE A 320 -0.89 13.43 -6.21
N GLY A 321 -1.24 14.42 -5.38
CA GLY A 321 -0.34 14.98 -4.39
C GLY A 321 -1.08 15.60 -3.22
N PHE A 322 -0.37 15.82 -2.12
CA PHE A 322 -0.90 16.36 -0.88
C PHE A 322 0.08 17.35 -0.23
N ASP A 323 -0.44 18.18 0.66
CA ASP A 323 0.39 18.81 1.69
C ASP A 323 1.08 17.73 2.53
N ASN A 324 2.39 17.88 2.67
CA ASN A 324 3.22 16.96 3.43
C ASN A 324 4.03 17.66 4.54
N THR A 325 3.70 18.92 4.86
CA THR A 325 4.39 19.71 5.88
C THR A 325 4.43 18.97 7.22
N SER A 326 5.54 19.08 7.94
CA SER A 326 5.73 18.47 9.27
C SER A 326 4.66 18.91 10.27
N HIS A 327 4.47 18.10 11.32
CA HIS A 327 3.44 18.32 12.34
C HIS A 327 3.53 19.70 13.04
N ASP A 328 4.73 20.22 13.19
CA ASP A 328 5.06 21.52 13.81
C ASP A 328 5.10 22.68 12.80
N GLY A 329 4.92 22.41 11.50
CA GLY A 329 4.99 23.40 10.43
C GLY A 329 6.40 23.84 10.05
N VAL A 330 7.45 23.36 10.73
CA VAL A 330 8.84 23.82 10.56
C VAL A 330 9.43 23.38 9.22
N GLN A 331 8.97 22.24 8.68
CA GLN A 331 9.39 21.76 7.37
C GLN A 331 8.20 21.76 6.39
N PRO A 332 7.95 22.87 5.67
CA PRO A 332 7.03 22.90 4.54
C PRO A 332 7.42 21.91 3.46
N SER A 333 6.48 21.07 3.05
CA SER A 333 6.69 20.18 1.90
C SER A 333 5.39 19.81 1.20
N LEU A 334 5.51 19.50 -0.09
CA LEU A 334 4.48 18.80 -0.87
C LEU A 334 4.97 17.39 -1.18
N VAL A 335 4.04 16.44 -1.20
CA VAL A 335 4.29 15.09 -1.71
C VAL A 335 3.51 14.89 -2.99
N ALA A 336 4.16 14.38 -4.03
CA ALA A 336 3.59 14.10 -5.34
C ALA A 336 3.86 12.64 -5.72
N PHE A 337 2.83 11.94 -6.18
CA PHE A 337 2.90 10.56 -6.62
C PHE A 337 2.78 10.51 -8.13
N VAL A 338 3.74 9.84 -8.76
CA VAL A 338 3.68 9.43 -10.16
C VAL A 338 3.43 7.93 -10.14
N THR A 339 2.37 7.46 -10.81
CA THR A 339 1.94 6.07 -10.71
C THR A 339 1.76 5.39 -12.07
N GLY A 340 1.75 4.05 -12.07
CA GLY A 340 1.43 3.22 -13.23
C GLY A 340 2.35 3.48 -14.42
N ALA A 341 1.75 3.61 -15.61
CA ALA A 341 2.48 3.84 -16.86
C ALA A 341 3.35 5.11 -16.82
N ARG A 342 2.93 6.14 -16.07
CA ARG A 342 3.70 7.39 -15.91
C ARG A 342 4.97 7.15 -15.10
N ALA A 343 4.88 6.37 -14.03
CA ALA A 343 6.04 6.01 -13.23
C ALA A 343 7.06 5.22 -14.07
N ARG A 344 6.58 4.22 -14.82
CA ARG A 344 7.43 3.44 -15.74
C ARG A 344 8.14 4.30 -16.77
N ALA A 345 7.46 5.31 -17.33
CA ALA A 345 8.03 6.22 -18.32
C ALA A 345 9.07 7.19 -17.75
N LEU A 346 9.00 7.50 -16.45
CA LEU A 346 9.80 8.53 -15.80
C LEU A 346 10.91 7.97 -14.89
N ARG A 347 10.82 6.72 -14.41
CA ARG A 347 11.73 6.17 -13.39
C ARG A 347 13.21 6.13 -13.79
N GLU A 348 13.52 6.06 -15.08
CA GLU A 348 14.90 6.04 -15.60
C GLU A 348 15.48 7.44 -15.80
N ARG A 349 14.67 8.49 -15.61
CA ARG A 349 15.11 9.88 -15.75
C ARG A 349 16.05 10.26 -14.60
N PRO A 350 17.09 11.09 -14.86
CA PRO A 350 17.90 11.65 -13.80
C PRO A 350 17.05 12.42 -12.78
N VAL A 351 17.40 12.32 -11.49
CA VAL A 351 16.66 12.97 -10.39
C VAL A 351 16.46 14.47 -10.61
N GLN A 352 17.45 15.16 -11.18
CA GLN A 352 17.33 16.59 -11.47
C GLN A 352 16.30 16.90 -12.57
N GLU A 353 16.16 16.03 -13.57
CA GLU A 353 15.13 16.17 -14.61
C GLU A 353 13.74 15.88 -14.03
N LEU A 354 13.62 14.83 -13.21
CA LEU A 354 12.38 14.55 -12.46
C LEU A 354 11.97 15.74 -11.58
N ARG A 355 12.93 16.33 -10.86
CA ARG A 355 12.70 17.53 -10.05
C ARG A 355 12.11 18.66 -10.87
N SER A 356 12.73 19.01 -11.99
CA SER A 356 12.24 20.08 -12.88
C SER A 356 10.83 19.80 -13.39
N LEU A 357 10.54 18.58 -13.85
CA LEU A 357 9.20 18.20 -14.34
C LEU A 357 8.14 18.33 -13.25
N ILE A 358 8.42 17.84 -12.04
CA ILE A 358 7.50 17.90 -10.90
C ILE A 358 7.29 19.34 -10.46
N GLU A 359 8.34 20.15 -10.34
CA GLU A 359 8.25 21.56 -9.96
C GLU A 359 7.49 22.40 -10.98
N GLU A 360 7.73 22.19 -12.28
CA GLU A 360 6.99 22.84 -13.36
C GLU A 360 5.49 22.52 -13.26
N GLU A 361 5.13 21.26 -13.03
CA GLU A 361 3.74 20.86 -12.86
C GLU A 361 3.09 21.44 -11.60
N LEU A 362 3.78 21.38 -10.46
CA LEU A 362 3.34 22.01 -9.21
C LEU A 362 3.19 23.54 -9.38
N SER A 363 4.01 24.17 -10.23
CA SER A 363 3.89 25.60 -10.53
C SER A 363 2.62 25.93 -11.32
N ARG A 364 2.15 25.03 -12.19
CA ARG A 364 0.85 25.18 -12.87
C ARG A 364 -0.31 25.08 -11.88
N TYR A 365 -0.14 24.32 -10.80
CA TYR A 365 -1.19 24.06 -9.80
C TYR A 365 -1.26 25.13 -8.72
N PHE A 366 -0.11 25.44 -8.11
CA PHE A 366 -0.01 26.28 -6.92
C PHE A 366 0.72 27.60 -7.18
N GLY A 367 1.24 27.79 -8.40
CA GLY A 367 1.90 29.00 -8.91
C GLY A 367 3.44 28.99 -8.80
N GLU A 368 4.07 30.04 -9.36
CA GLU A 368 5.52 30.10 -9.65
C GLU A 368 6.44 29.77 -8.45
N ALA A 369 6.03 30.06 -7.21
CA ALA A 369 6.84 29.72 -6.03
C ALA A 369 7.16 28.21 -5.91
N ALA A 370 6.38 27.34 -6.56
CA ALA A 370 6.65 25.90 -6.60
C ALA A 370 7.96 25.51 -7.30
N THR A 371 8.52 26.38 -8.16
CA THR A 371 9.83 26.17 -8.81
C THR A 371 11.03 26.55 -7.95
N ARG A 372 10.77 27.05 -6.73
CA ARG A 372 11.80 27.48 -5.77
C ARG A 372 11.89 26.50 -4.60
N SER A 373 11.97 25.20 -4.92
CA SER A 373 12.14 24.19 -3.87
C SER A 373 13.56 24.25 -3.29
N VAL A 374 13.69 23.94 -2.00
CA VAL A 374 14.97 23.88 -1.29
C VAL A 374 15.49 22.45 -1.11
N GLY A 375 14.67 21.46 -1.45
CA GLY A 375 15.02 20.05 -1.38
C GLY A 375 14.07 19.21 -2.23
N PHE A 376 14.60 18.13 -2.78
CA PHE A 376 13.83 17.19 -3.59
C PHE A 376 14.39 15.79 -3.39
N GLU A 377 13.52 14.85 -3.02
CA GLU A 377 13.84 13.44 -2.94
C GLU A 377 12.75 12.63 -3.65
N VAL A 378 13.16 11.54 -4.28
CA VAL A 378 12.25 10.61 -4.97
C VAL A 378 12.55 9.19 -4.50
N GLU A 379 11.50 8.48 -4.10
CA GLU A 379 11.56 7.05 -3.81
C GLU A 379 10.90 6.29 -4.97
N ASP A 380 11.69 5.48 -5.68
CA ASP A 380 11.19 4.51 -6.66
C ASP A 380 10.98 3.15 -5.99
N TRP A 381 9.73 2.84 -5.66
CA TRP A 381 9.39 1.57 -5.02
C TRP A 381 9.51 0.37 -5.99
N SER A 382 9.47 0.59 -7.30
CA SER A 382 9.67 -0.47 -8.29
C SER A 382 11.13 -0.94 -8.36
N ALA A 383 12.08 -0.08 -8.01
CA ALA A 383 13.51 -0.42 -7.93
C ALA A 383 13.91 -1.13 -6.63
N GLU A 384 13.06 -1.10 -5.59
CA GLU A 384 13.34 -1.73 -4.30
C GLU A 384 13.26 -3.27 -4.38
N PRO A 385 14.37 -4.03 -4.27
CA PRO A 385 14.40 -5.46 -4.60
C PRO A 385 13.53 -6.33 -3.68
N TRP A 386 13.29 -5.88 -2.45
CA TRP A 386 12.50 -6.60 -1.44
C TRP A 386 11.09 -6.02 -1.27
N SER A 387 10.63 -5.21 -2.23
CA SER A 387 9.25 -4.75 -2.38
C SER A 387 8.74 -4.98 -3.80
N MET A 388 9.59 -4.76 -4.80
CA MET A 388 9.34 -4.90 -6.24
C MET A 388 8.19 -4.03 -6.76
N GLY A 389 7.91 -2.90 -6.11
CA GLY A 389 6.82 -1.99 -6.42
C GLY A 389 6.05 -1.54 -5.17
N GLY A 390 4.95 -0.83 -5.40
CA GLY A 390 4.09 -0.26 -4.38
C GLY A 390 2.85 0.42 -4.97
N PRO A 391 1.81 0.70 -4.16
CA PRO A 391 1.74 0.44 -2.72
C PRO A 391 1.41 -1.01 -2.36
N THR A 392 0.73 -1.74 -3.24
CA THR A 392 0.30 -3.14 -3.02
C THR A 392 0.22 -3.92 -4.33
N ALA A 393 0.02 -5.24 -4.23
CA ALA A 393 -0.08 -6.12 -5.38
C ALA A 393 -1.54 -6.30 -5.82
N ALA A 394 -1.77 -6.28 -7.13
CA ALA A 394 -3.07 -6.54 -7.73
C ALA A 394 -2.96 -7.71 -8.73
N PRO A 395 -3.95 -8.61 -8.79
CA PRO A 395 -4.01 -9.66 -9.80
C PRO A 395 -4.58 -9.12 -11.13
N PRO A 396 -4.08 -9.61 -12.27
CA PRO A 396 -4.67 -9.35 -13.57
C PRO A 396 -6.01 -10.08 -13.73
N PRO A 397 -6.80 -9.75 -14.78
CA PRO A 397 -8.01 -10.47 -15.10
C PRO A 397 -7.79 -11.99 -15.20
N GLY A 398 -8.70 -12.76 -14.59
CA GLY A 398 -8.74 -14.23 -14.59
C GLY A 398 -7.93 -14.90 -13.49
N ALA A 399 -6.94 -14.22 -12.91
CA ALA A 399 -6.00 -14.85 -11.97
C ALA A 399 -6.66 -15.33 -10.66
N ILE A 400 -7.68 -14.62 -10.16
CA ILE A 400 -8.32 -14.94 -8.86
C ILE A 400 -9.12 -16.25 -8.97
N THR A 401 -9.98 -16.35 -9.98
CA THR A 401 -10.95 -17.44 -10.11
C THR A 401 -10.35 -18.70 -10.71
N GLU A 402 -9.29 -18.59 -11.51
CA GLU A 402 -8.49 -19.75 -11.94
C GLU A 402 -7.78 -20.42 -10.77
N ALA A 403 -7.23 -19.62 -9.85
CA ALA A 403 -6.48 -20.14 -8.72
C ALA A 403 -7.36 -20.89 -7.69
N ARG A 404 -8.66 -20.56 -7.60
CA ARG A 404 -9.63 -21.19 -6.67
C ARG A 404 -9.08 -21.37 -5.25
N THR A 405 -8.25 -20.44 -4.82
CA THR A 405 -7.52 -20.48 -3.55
C THR A 405 -7.57 -19.12 -2.87
N VAL A 406 -7.21 -19.11 -1.60
CA VAL A 406 -7.10 -17.88 -0.80
C VAL A 406 -5.64 -17.72 -0.40
N LEU A 407 -5.07 -16.55 -0.65
CA LEU A 407 -3.66 -16.27 -0.31
C LEU A 407 -3.36 -16.46 1.19
N ALA A 408 -4.34 -16.22 2.06
CA ALA A 408 -4.25 -16.41 3.50
C ALA A 408 -4.29 -17.88 3.95
N GLN A 409 -4.60 -18.83 3.07
CA GLN A 409 -4.72 -20.25 3.42
C GLN A 409 -3.33 -20.85 3.72
N PRO A 410 -3.13 -21.46 4.91
CA PRO A 410 -1.89 -22.16 5.23
C PRO A 410 -1.64 -23.35 4.29
N VAL A 411 -0.36 -23.67 4.08
CA VAL A 411 0.08 -24.84 3.31
C VAL A 411 0.97 -25.69 4.21
N GLY A 412 0.41 -26.75 4.78
CA GLY A 412 1.11 -27.57 5.78
C GLY A 412 1.55 -26.70 6.96
N ARG A 413 2.88 -26.61 7.17
CA ARG A 413 3.52 -25.83 8.25
C ARG A 413 3.91 -24.40 7.85
N ILE A 414 3.49 -23.94 6.67
CA ILE A 414 3.75 -22.58 6.18
C ILE A 414 2.46 -21.77 6.27
N PHE A 415 2.51 -20.72 7.10
CA PHE A 415 1.46 -19.74 7.29
C PHE A 415 1.82 -18.46 6.52
N TRP A 416 0.81 -17.66 6.22
CA TRP A 416 0.94 -16.52 5.34
C TRP A 416 0.36 -15.29 6.02
N ALA A 417 1.07 -14.18 5.96
CA ALA A 417 0.59 -12.85 6.34
C ALA A 417 1.07 -11.84 5.28
N GLY A 418 0.85 -10.56 5.53
CA GLY A 418 1.04 -9.49 4.57
C GLY A 418 -0.30 -8.90 4.18
N THR A 419 -0.30 -7.60 3.89
CA THR A 419 -1.54 -6.83 3.71
C THR A 419 -2.42 -7.38 2.58
N GLU A 420 -1.82 -8.01 1.57
CA GLU A 420 -2.51 -8.69 0.46
C GLU A 420 -3.38 -9.88 0.90
N THR A 421 -3.17 -10.40 2.11
CA THR A 421 -3.94 -11.52 2.69
C THR A 421 -5.08 -11.04 3.60
N ALA A 422 -5.23 -9.72 3.79
CA ALA A 422 -6.18 -9.15 4.73
C ALA A 422 -7.62 -9.13 4.18
N SER A 423 -8.60 -9.27 5.08
CA SER A 423 -10.02 -9.12 4.79
C SER A 423 -10.52 -7.69 5.03
N GLU A 424 -9.73 -6.83 5.68
CA GLU A 424 -10.06 -5.44 5.95
C GLU A 424 -8.86 -4.58 5.57
N TRP A 425 -9.11 -3.46 4.88
CA TRP A 425 -8.06 -2.53 4.45
C TRP A 425 -6.83 -3.21 3.81
N CYS A 426 -7.10 -4.22 2.96
CA CYS A 426 -6.09 -4.87 2.12
C CYS A 426 -5.31 -3.81 1.34
N GLY A 427 -3.98 -3.91 1.32
CA GLY A 427 -3.08 -2.92 0.72
C GLY A 427 -2.57 -1.83 1.67
N PHE A 428 -3.15 -1.68 2.87
CA PHE A 428 -2.79 -0.64 3.84
C PHE A 428 -2.06 -1.21 5.07
N MET A 429 -1.59 -0.31 5.94
CA MET A 429 -1.00 -0.66 7.24
C MET A 429 -1.99 -1.41 8.13
N GLU A 430 -3.28 -1.02 8.13
CA GLU A 430 -4.35 -1.76 8.81
C GLU A 430 -4.44 -3.21 8.35
N GLY A 431 -4.46 -3.46 7.04
CA GLY A 431 -4.45 -4.81 6.48
C GLY A 431 -3.20 -5.59 6.88
N ALA A 432 -2.04 -4.94 6.96
CA ALA A 432 -0.82 -5.58 7.42
C ALA A 432 -0.96 -6.07 8.88
N VAL A 433 -1.40 -5.20 9.79
CA VAL A 433 -1.65 -5.56 11.20
C VAL A 433 -2.70 -6.66 11.29
N CYS A 434 -3.87 -6.49 10.66
CA CYS A 434 -4.94 -7.48 10.59
C CYS A 434 -4.45 -8.86 10.14
N SER A 435 -3.64 -8.91 9.08
CA SER A 435 -3.09 -10.16 8.56
C SER A 435 -2.12 -10.85 9.52
N GLY A 436 -1.32 -10.06 10.24
CA GLY A 436 -0.35 -10.56 11.22
C GLY A 436 -1.04 -11.18 12.43
N GLU A 437 -2.07 -10.52 12.96
CA GLU A 437 -2.87 -11.03 14.08
C GLU A 437 -3.56 -12.34 13.71
N ARG A 438 -4.24 -12.39 12.55
CA ARG A 438 -4.86 -13.61 12.04
C ARG A 438 -3.86 -14.75 11.90
N ALA A 439 -2.67 -14.49 11.34
CA ALA A 439 -1.67 -15.52 11.14
C ALA A 439 -1.09 -16.04 12.46
N ALA A 440 -0.87 -15.15 13.45
CA ALA A 440 -0.47 -15.56 14.79
C ALA A 440 -1.51 -16.49 15.44
N ASP A 441 -2.81 -16.15 15.35
CA ASP A 441 -3.87 -17.00 15.90
C ASP A 441 -3.94 -18.37 15.20
N GLN A 442 -3.78 -18.41 13.87
CA GLN A 442 -3.71 -19.67 13.13
C GLN A 442 -2.54 -20.56 13.58
N ILE A 443 -1.37 -19.96 13.80
CA ILE A 443 -0.18 -20.66 14.28
C ILE A 443 -0.40 -21.17 15.70
N LEU A 444 -0.92 -20.34 16.61
CA LEU A 444 -1.19 -20.73 18.00
C LEU A 444 -2.18 -21.89 18.10
N ASN A 445 -3.15 -21.99 17.20
CA ASN A 445 -4.09 -23.11 17.13
C ASN A 445 -3.47 -24.40 16.56
N ALA A 446 -2.36 -24.28 15.81
CA ALA A 446 -1.68 -25.42 15.20
C ALA A 446 -0.51 -25.96 16.03
N LEU A 447 -0.02 -25.19 17.03
CA LEU A 447 1.07 -25.52 17.95
C LEU A 447 0.55 -25.99 19.31
#